data_AF-A0A972QJW4-F1
#
_entry.id   AF-A0A972QJW4-F1
#
_cell.length_a   1.000
_cell.length_b   1.000
_cell.length_c   1.000
_cell.angle_alpha   90.00
_cell.angle_beta   90.00
_cell.angle_gamma   90.00
#
_symmetry.space_group_name_H-M   'P 1'
#
loop_
_entity.id
_entity.type
_entity.pdbx_description
1 polymer ?
#
loop_
_entity_poly.entity_id
_entity_poly.type
_entity_poly.pdbx_seq_one_letter_code
_entity_poly.pdbx_strand_id
1 'polypeptide(L)'
;MPFDDHFKLTDDVISHLDTLIGGIADPFITSRYIGFISVSAATVYELSIKDIFCEFGTKKHKVLGNFTQKYFDKINGRIKTSFIKDYIAAFGEKYVKRYRRKIEQKENELLKTEKISMMAAYNNIIEWRNLFAHEGKIPATVTYEEAIRSYNIGKEVIRCLAASMCR
;
A
#
# COMPACT_ATOMS: atom_id res chain seq x y z
N MET A 1 10.47 -9.64 -8.87
CA MET A 1 10.75 -8.23 -9.19
C MET A 1 11.10 -7.56 -7.86
N PRO A 2 11.97 -6.55 -7.79
CA PRO A 2 12.00 -5.64 -6.65
C PRO A 2 10.59 -5.16 -6.33
N PHE A 3 10.18 -5.19 -5.05
CA PHE A 3 8.79 -4.89 -4.67
C PHE A 3 8.36 -3.45 -5.04
N ASP A 4 9.32 -2.55 -5.17
CA ASP A 4 9.17 -1.14 -5.47
C ASP A 4 8.95 -0.87 -6.96
N ASP A 5 9.32 -1.80 -7.84
CA ASP A 5 9.01 -1.69 -9.27
C ASP A 5 7.50 -1.74 -9.54
N HIS A 6 6.71 -2.39 -8.67
CA HIS A 6 5.25 -2.37 -8.78
C HIS A 6 4.68 -0.96 -8.70
N PHE A 7 5.33 -0.04 -7.98
CA PHE A 7 4.86 1.34 -7.88
C PHE A 7 4.92 2.08 -9.21
N LYS A 8 5.84 1.72 -10.11
CA LYS A 8 5.94 2.33 -11.45
C LYS A 8 4.64 2.21 -12.22
N LEU A 9 3.93 1.07 -12.10
CA LEU A 9 2.65 0.86 -12.78
C LEU A 9 1.62 1.92 -12.40
N THR A 10 1.51 2.26 -11.12
CA THR A 10 0.57 3.28 -10.64
C THR A 10 1.14 4.69 -10.82
N ASP A 11 2.45 4.87 -10.65
CA ASP A 11 3.12 6.17 -10.82
C ASP A 11 3.00 6.65 -12.29
N ASP A 12 3.16 5.77 -13.28
CA ASP A 12 2.99 6.07 -14.70
C ASP A 12 1.55 6.46 -15.03
N VAL A 13 0.57 5.76 -14.44
CA VAL A 13 -0.86 6.08 -14.59
C VAL A 13 -1.18 7.45 -14.00
N ILE A 14 -0.69 7.73 -12.79
CA ILE A 14 -0.86 9.04 -12.14
C ILE A 14 -0.24 10.14 -13.01
N SER A 15 0.99 9.96 -13.48
CA SER A 15 1.66 10.95 -14.33
C SER A 15 0.87 11.24 -15.61
N HIS A 16 0.22 10.23 -16.20
CA HIS A 16 -0.65 10.43 -17.35
C HIS A 16 -1.93 11.20 -16.97
N LEU A 17 -2.58 10.80 -15.88
CA LEU A 17 -3.84 11.40 -15.41
C LEU A 17 -3.68 12.85 -14.94
N ASP A 18 -2.54 13.21 -14.36
CA ASP A 18 -2.24 14.59 -13.92
C ASP A 18 -2.35 15.60 -15.07
N THR A 19 -2.01 15.18 -16.30
CA THR A 19 -2.12 16.04 -17.49
C THR A 19 -3.57 16.30 -17.92
N LEU A 20 -4.51 15.44 -17.49
CA LEU A 20 -5.91 15.48 -17.91
C LEU A 20 -6.81 16.12 -16.85
N ILE A 21 -6.53 15.87 -15.57
CA ILE A 21 -7.45 16.20 -14.47
C ILE A 21 -7.53 17.69 -14.17
N GLY A 22 -6.46 18.46 -14.40
CA GLY A 22 -6.49 19.92 -14.23
C GLY A 22 -7.54 20.64 -15.09
N GLY A 23 -8.05 20.00 -16.14
CA GLY A 23 -9.11 20.53 -17.00
C GLY A 23 -10.53 20.05 -16.69
N ILE A 24 -10.73 19.15 -15.72
CA ILE A 24 -12.03 18.53 -15.44
C ILE A 24 -12.75 19.31 -14.34
N ALA A 25 -13.79 20.05 -14.73
CA ALA A 25 -14.65 20.77 -13.79
C ALA A 25 -15.73 19.89 -13.13
N ASP A 26 -16.06 18.74 -13.74
CA ASP A 26 -17.13 17.86 -13.26
C ASP A 26 -16.70 17.04 -12.03
N PRO A 27 -17.27 17.31 -10.83
CA PRO A 27 -16.89 16.60 -9.60
C PRO A 27 -17.21 15.10 -9.65
N PHE A 28 -18.24 14.70 -10.39
CA PHE A 28 -18.60 13.29 -10.54
C PHE A 28 -17.50 12.54 -11.28
N ILE A 29 -17.01 13.10 -12.38
CA ILE A 29 -15.93 12.49 -13.16
C ILE A 29 -14.63 12.46 -12.36
N THR A 30 -14.28 13.55 -11.66
CA THR A 30 -13.12 13.58 -10.76
C THR A 30 -13.18 12.48 -9.70
N SER A 31 -14.37 12.25 -9.11
CA SER A 31 -14.56 11.17 -8.14
C SER A 31 -14.28 9.77 -8.70
N ARG A 32 -14.51 9.54 -10.01
CA ARG A 32 -14.19 8.27 -10.69
C ARG A 32 -12.69 8.06 -10.82
N TYR A 33 -11.94 9.10 -11.16
CA TYR A 33 -10.48 9.04 -11.23
C TYR A 33 -9.85 8.78 -9.86
N ILE A 34 -10.36 9.41 -8.80
CA ILE A 34 -9.94 9.11 -7.42
C ILE A 34 -10.16 7.63 -7.10
N GLY A 35 -11.31 7.08 -7.50
CA GLY A 35 -11.61 5.66 -7.38
C GLY A 35 -10.62 4.77 -8.12
N PHE A 36 -10.33 5.06 -9.39
CA PHE A 36 -9.37 4.29 -10.18
C PHE A 36 -7.95 4.34 -9.64
N ILE A 37 -7.50 5.49 -9.14
CA ILE A 37 -6.20 5.60 -8.45
C ILE A 37 -6.21 4.75 -7.19
N SER A 38 -7.26 4.83 -6.37
CA SER A 38 -7.34 4.06 -5.13
C SER A 38 -7.27 2.55 -5.38
N VAL A 39 -7.96 2.08 -6.42
CA VAL A 39 -7.90 0.66 -6.86
C VAL A 39 -6.49 0.29 -7.33
N SER A 40 -5.86 1.12 -8.16
CA SER A 40 -4.51 0.87 -8.70
C SER A 40 -3.46 0.87 -7.57
N ALA A 41 -3.52 1.85 -6.68
CA ALA A 41 -2.67 1.97 -5.49
C ALA A 41 -2.78 0.76 -4.56
N ALA A 42 -4.00 0.33 -4.23
CA ALA A 42 -4.21 -0.85 -3.41
C ALA A 42 -3.69 -2.15 -4.08
N THR A 43 -3.83 -2.24 -5.41
CA THR A 43 -3.31 -3.38 -6.18
C THR A 43 -1.79 -3.46 -6.09
N VAL A 44 -1.09 -2.35 -6.30
CA VAL A 44 0.39 -2.35 -6.21
C VAL A 44 0.87 -2.62 -4.79
N TYR A 45 0.17 -2.13 -3.76
CA TYR A 45 0.46 -2.51 -2.37
C TYR A 45 0.35 -4.03 -2.16
N GLU A 46 -0.71 -4.65 -2.68
CA GLU A 46 -0.87 -6.10 -2.58
C GLU A 46 0.26 -6.86 -3.26
N LEU A 47 0.61 -6.48 -4.49
CA LEU A 47 1.72 -7.10 -5.24
C LEU A 47 3.05 -6.95 -4.50
N SER A 48 3.36 -5.75 -4.00
CA SER A 48 4.58 -5.51 -3.21
C SER A 48 4.61 -6.35 -1.93
N ILE A 49 3.49 -6.47 -1.21
CA ILE A 49 3.41 -7.30 0.00
C ILE A 49 3.69 -8.77 -0.33
N LYS A 50 3.07 -9.29 -1.40
CA LYS A 50 3.31 -10.68 -1.86
C LYS A 50 4.78 -10.90 -2.17
N ASP A 51 5.40 -10.01 -2.93
CA ASP A 51 6.80 -10.13 -3.31
C ASP A 51 7.74 -10.09 -2.09
N ILE A 52 7.53 -9.16 -1.15
CA ILE A 52 8.35 -9.05 0.06
C ILE A 52 8.34 -10.36 0.86
N PHE A 53 7.15 -10.92 1.11
CA PHE A 53 7.06 -12.15 1.88
C PHE A 53 7.61 -13.36 1.12
N CYS A 54 7.28 -13.51 -0.17
CA CYS A 54 7.76 -14.63 -0.98
C CYS A 54 9.28 -14.62 -1.14
N GLU A 55 9.87 -13.45 -1.35
CA GLU A 55 11.32 -13.28 -1.41
C GLU A 55 11.98 -13.62 -0.08
N PHE A 56 11.41 -13.13 1.03
CA PHE A 56 11.92 -13.44 2.36
C PHE A 56 11.86 -14.93 2.68
N GLY A 57 10.74 -15.59 2.41
CA GLY A 57 10.55 -17.03 2.61
C GLY A 57 11.57 -17.84 1.80
N THR A 58 11.75 -17.48 0.52
CA THR A 58 12.71 -18.13 -0.38
C THR A 58 14.16 -17.97 0.09
N LYS A 59 14.55 -16.77 0.56
CA LYS A 59 15.89 -16.50 1.11
C LYS A 59 16.17 -17.22 2.43
N LYS A 60 15.13 -17.56 3.19
CA LYS A 60 15.27 -18.34 4.43
C LYS A 60 15.44 -19.83 4.14
N HIS A 61 14.56 -20.42 3.33
CA HIS A 61 14.63 -21.83 2.96
C HIS A 61 13.72 -22.15 1.76
N LYS A 62 14.14 -23.08 0.87
CA LYS A 62 13.38 -23.45 -0.33
C LYS A 62 11.94 -23.93 -0.03
N VAL A 63 11.77 -24.80 0.97
CA VAL A 63 10.43 -25.32 1.36
C VAL A 63 9.54 -24.20 1.90
N LEU A 64 10.12 -23.28 2.68
CA LEU A 64 9.37 -22.12 3.19
C LEU A 64 8.96 -21.21 2.03
N GLY A 65 9.85 -20.92 1.08
CA GLY A 65 9.53 -20.18 -0.14
C GLY A 65 8.32 -20.75 -0.89
N ASN A 66 8.29 -22.07 -1.13
CA ASN A 66 7.16 -22.74 -1.78
C ASN A 66 5.84 -22.61 -0.99
N PHE A 67 5.92 -22.71 0.35
CA PHE A 67 4.75 -22.54 1.22
C PHE A 67 4.25 -21.09 1.16
N THR A 68 5.16 -20.13 1.32
CA THR A 68 4.86 -18.70 1.32
C THR A 68 4.23 -18.27 -0.01
N GLN A 69 4.76 -18.73 -1.15
CA GLN A 69 4.19 -18.42 -2.46
C GLN A 69 2.72 -18.89 -2.57
N LYS A 70 2.45 -20.17 -2.26
CA LYS A 70 1.09 -20.72 -2.28
C LYS A 70 0.13 -20.03 -1.30
N TYR A 71 0.64 -19.55 -0.17
CA TYR A 71 -0.14 -18.86 0.83
C TYR A 71 -0.50 -17.44 0.36
N PHE A 72 0.49 -16.67 -0.09
CA PHE A 72 0.33 -15.28 -0.50
C PHE A 72 -0.36 -15.11 -1.86
N ASP A 73 -0.38 -16.13 -2.71
CA ASP A 73 -1.21 -16.13 -3.94
C ASP A 73 -2.71 -15.92 -3.62
N LYS A 74 -3.16 -16.23 -2.40
CA LYS A 74 -4.58 -16.25 -2.01
C LYS A 74 -5.05 -15.08 -1.14
N ILE A 75 -4.21 -14.09 -0.83
CA ILE A 75 -4.57 -13.06 0.18
C ILE A 75 -5.58 -12.00 -0.31
N ASN A 76 -5.88 -11.92 -1.62
CA ASN A 76 -6.97 -11.15 -2.25
C ASN A 76 -7.51 -9.96 -1.44
N GLY A 77 -6.82 -8.83 -1.47
CA GLY A 77 -7.25 -7.59 -0.81
C GLY A 77 -7.11 -7.55 0.72
N ARG A 78 -6.62 -8.60 1.37
CA ARG A 78 -6.31 -8.63 2.81
C ARG A 78 -4.98 -7.93 3.11
N ILE A 79 -4.92 -6.65 2.77
CA ILE A 79 -3.71 -5.82 2.87
C ILE A 79 -3.81 -4.75 3.96
N LYS A 80 -4.88 -4.75 4.77
CA LYS A 80 -4.96 -3.86 5.94
C LYS A 80 -3.77 -4.12 6.88
N THR A 81 -3.38 -3.08 7.59
CA THR A 81 -2.23 -3.11 8.50
C THR A 81 -2.33 -4.17 9.60
N SER A 82 -3.54 -4.53 10.04
CA SER A 82 -3.80 -5.66 10.94
C SER A 82 -3.38 -7.00 10.32
N PHE A 83 -3.78 -7.28 9.07
CA PHE A 83 -3.39 -8.50 8.37
C PHE A 83 -1.89 -8.56 8.12
N ILE A 84 -1.26 -7.44 7.76
CA ILE A 84 0.20 -7.36 7.60
C ILE A 84 0.90 -7.79 8.89
N LYS A 85 0.43 -7.32 10.06
CA LYS A 85 0.99 -7.71 11.35
C LYS A 85 0.88 -9.22 11.57
N ASP A 86 -0.28 -9.82 11.28
CA ASP A 86 -0.50 -11.27 11.41
C ASP A 86 0.42 -12.07 10.49
N TYR A 87 0.62 -11.58 9.25
CA TYR A 87 1.55 -12.17 8.29
C TYR A 87 3.00 -12.13 8.79
N ILE A 88 3.44 -11.01 9.36
CA ILE A 88 4.79 -10.90 9.94
C ILE A 88 4.94 -11.86 11.13
N ALA A 89 3.91 -11.97 11.97
CA ALA A 89 3.93 -12.82 13.16
C ALA A 89 4.16 -14.30 12.82
N ALA A 90 3.66 -14.77 11.67
CA ALA A 90 3.91 -16.12 11.17
C ALA A 90 5.40 -16.43 10.92
N PHE A 91 6.24 -15.41 10.71
CA PHE A 91 7.70 -15.57 10.57
C PHE A 91 8.47 -15.36 11.88
N GLY A 92 7.78 -14.92 12.94
CA GLY A 92 8.31 -14.81 14.30
C GLY A 92 8.28 -13.40 14.88
N GLU A 93 8.12 -13.33 16.20
CA GLU A 93 7.92 -12.11 16.99
C GLU A 93 9.03 -11.06 16.81
N LYS A 94 10.27 -11.50 16.52
CA LYS A 94 11.38 -10.58 16.29
C LYS A 94 11.14 -9.65 15.09
N TYR A 95 10.45 -10.11 14.04
CA TYR A 95 10.13 -9.30 12.87
C TYR A 95 8.97 -8.35 13.15
N VAL A 96 8.01 -8.77 13.99
CA VAL A 96 6.91 -7.92 14.46
C VAL A 96 7.46 -6.71 15.21
N LYS A 97 8.36 -6.95 16.17
CA LYS A 97 9.04 -5.88 16.92
C LYS A 97 9.85 -4.95 16.02
N ARG A 98 10.57 -5.51 15.04
CA ARG A 98 11.35 -4.73 14.07
C ARG A 98 10.45 -3.84 13.20
N TYR A 99 9.35 -4.39 12.70
CA TYR A 99 8.37 -3.67 11.90
C TYR A 99 7.71 -2.55 12.68
N ARG A 100 7.24 -2.84 13.89
CA ARG A 100 6.68 -1.84 14.79
C ARG A 100 7.64 -0.67 14.99
N ARG A 101 8.91 -0.94 15.32
CA ARG A 101 9.92 0.11 15.50
C ARG A 101 10.12 0.96 14.25
N LYS A 102 10.16 0.34 13.06
CA LYS A 102 10.34 1.06 11.78
C LYS A 102 9.13 1.93 11.44
N ILE A 103 7.91 1.40 11.62
CA ILE A 103 6.68 2.18 11.46
C ILE A 103 6.64 3.35 12.43
N GLU A 104 6.88 3.13 13.72
CA GLU A 104 6.88 4.19 14.73
C GLU A 104 7.93 5.27 14.43
N GLN A 105 9.12 4.87 13.99
CA GLN A 105 10.17 5.81 13.60
C GLN A 105 9.74 6.67 12.41
N LYS A 106 9.24 6.06 11.33
CA LYS A 106 8.87 6.77 10.11
C LYS A 106 7.61 7.62 10.28
N GLU A 107 6.62 7.11 11.02
CA GLU A 107 5.42 7.85 11.41
C GLU A 107 5.79 9.12 12.17
N ASN A 108 6.66 9.03 13.18
CA ASN A 108 7.09 10.19 13.95
C ASN A 108 7.88 11.21 13.12
N GLU A 109 8.66 10.74 12.13
CA GLU A 109 9.36 11.61 11.18
C GLU A 109 8.35 12.40 10.35
N LEU A 110 7.40 11.71 9.70
CA LEU A 110 6.40 12.32 8.83
C LEU A 110 5.43 13.25 9.58
N LEU A 111 5.05 12.91 10.82
CA LEU A 111 4.25 13.80 11.67
C LEU A 111 5.00 15.09 12.04
N LYS A 112 6.33 15.05 12.13
CA LYS A 112 7.14 16.25 12.41
C LYS A 112 7.33 17.11 11.18
N THR A 113 7.68 16.51 10.04
CA THR A 113 8.06 17.21 8.81
C THR A 113 6.86 17.60 7.96
N GLU A 114 5.90 16.69 7.77
CA GLU A 114 4.81 16.83 6.80
C GLU A 114 3.42 16.94 7.44
N LYS A 115 3.33 16.74 8.76
CA LYS A 115 2.09 16.77 9.55
C LYS A 115 1.04 15.75 9.10
N ILE A 116 1.50 14.62 8.56
CA ILE A 116 0.64 13.54 8.06
C ILE A 116 0.93 12.24 8.79
N SER A 117 -0.13 11.48 9.07
CA SER A 117 -0.05 10.09 9.50
C SER A 117 0.07 9.16 8.30
N MET A 118 1.16 8.38 8.25
CA MET A 118 1.38 7.41 7.19
C MET A 118 0.42 6.23 7.31
N MET A 119 0.12 5.82 8.54
CA MET A 119 -0.86 4.77 8.79
C MET A 119 -2.26 5.16 8.34
N ALA A 120 -2.67 6.41 8.58
CA ALA A 120 -3.95 6.93 8.08
C ALA A 120 -3.96 6.97 6.55
N ALA A 121 -2.94 7.56 5.92
CA ALA A 121 -2.81 7.63 4.47
C ALA A 121 -2.91 6.26 3.79
N TYR A 122 -2.22 5.25 4.32
CA TYR A 122 -2.28 3.88 3.81
C TYR A 122 -3.68 3.26 3.95
N ASN A 123 -4.29 3.37 5.13
CA ASN A 123 -5.61 2.81 5.39
C ASN A 123 -6.70 3.50 4.56
N ASN A 124 -6.59 4.82 4.36
CA ASN A 124 -7.51 5.60 3.54
C ASN A 124 -7.57 5.07 2.10
N ILE A 125 -6.42 4.79 1.47
CA ILE A 125 -6.38 4.20 0.11
C ILE A 125 -7.16 2.88 0.05
N ILE A 126 -6.98 2.01 1.05
CA ILE A 126 -7.68 0.72 1.11
C ILE A 126 -9.19 0.93 1.29
N GLU A 127 -9.57 1.89 2.13
CA GLU A 127 -10.96 2.24 2.38
C GLU A 127 -11.64 2.81 1.13
N TRP A 128 -11.03 3.80 0.48
CA TRP A 128 -11.52 4.40 -0.76
C TRP A 128 -11.62 3.38 -1.89
N ARG A 129 -10.63 2.49 -2.01
CA ARG A 129 -10.71 1.36 -2.94
C ARG A 129 -11.91 0.48 -2.67
N ASN A 130 -12.20 0.13 -1.42
CA ASN A 130 -13.34 -0.72 -1.08
C ASN A 130 -14.68 -0.02 -1.33
N LEU A 131 -14.81 1.25 -0.91
CA LEU A 131 -16.00 2.06 -1.17
C LEU A 131 -16.25 2.19 -2.68
N PHE A 132 -15.20 2.45 -3.45
CA PHE A 132 -15.34 2.60 -4.88
C PHE A 132 -15.66 1.29 -5.59
N ALA A 133 -14.94 0.21 -5.27
CA ALA A 133 -15.13 -1.07 -5.93
C ALA A 133 -16.49 -1.72 -5.61
N HIS A 134 -17.04 -1.49 -4.42
CA HIS A 134 -18.31 -2.11 -4.00
C HIS A 134 -19.52 -1.19 -4.18
N GLU A 135 -19.38 0.11 -3.93
CA GLU A 135 -20.50 1.06 -3.95
C GLU A 135 -20.41 2.08 -5.08
N GLY A 136 -19.30 2.10 -5.84
CA GLY A 136 -19.07 3.12 -6.85
C GLY A 136 -19.00 4.53 -6.28
N LYS A 137 -18.55 4.68 -5.02
CA LYS A 137 -18.48 5.96 -4.30
C LYS A 137 -17.09 6.25 -3.77
N ILE A 138 -16.80 7.53 -3.62
CA ILE A 138 -15.65 8.08 -2.90
C ILE A 138 -16.19 9.09 -1.89
N PRO A 139 -15.59 9.24 -0.69
CA PRO A 139 -16.02 10.26 0.25
C PRO A 139 -15.95 11.65 -0.39
N ALA A 140 -17.01 12.45 -0.26
CA ALA A 140 -17.14 13.74 -0.95
C ALA A 140 -16.07 14.77 -0.59
N THR A 141 -15.37 14.57 0.53
CA THR A 141 -14.32 15.46 1.02
C THR A 141 -12.95 15.15 0.42
N VAL A 142 -12.77 14.00 -0.23
CA VAL A 142 -11.46 13.55 -0.75
C VAL A 142 -11.19 14.22 -2.08
N THR A 143 -10.03 14.85 -2.19
CA THR A 143 -9.56 15.42 -3.46
C THR A 143 -8.63 14.47 -4.19
N TYR A 144 -8.40 14.76 -5.48
CA TYR A 144 -7.46 14.00 -6.30
C TYR A 144 -6.03 14.10 -5.77
N GLU A 145 -5.61 15.29 -5.36
CA GLU A 145 -4.29 15.55 -4.76
C GLU A 145 -4.14 14.81 -3.42
N GLU A 146 -5.20 14.76 -2.61
CA GLU A 146 -5.19 14.00 -1.37
C GLU A 146 -5.03 12.49 -1.62
N ALA A 147 -5.67 11.98 -2.68
CA ALA A 147 -5.53 10.58 -3.07
C ALA A 147 -4.08 10.24 -3.49
N ILE A 148 -3.48 11.06 -4.35
CA ILE A 148 -2.08 10.90 -4.75
C ILE A 148 -1.15 11.02 -3.55
N ARG A 149 -1.34 12.03 -2.70
CA ARG A 149 -0.52 12.24 -1.51
C ARG A 149 -0.61 11.06 -0.57
N SER A 150 -1.82 10.54 -0.33
CA SER A 150 -2.05 9.38 0.51
C SER A 150 -1.41 8.11 -0.04
N TYR A 151 -1.44 7.93 -1.36
CA TYR A 151 -0.71 6.85 -2.02
C TYR A 151 0.82 7.01 -1.86
N ASN A 152 1.37 8.19 -2.13
CA ASN A 152 2.80 8.43 -2.00
C ASN A 152 3.32 8.21 -0.58
N ILE A 153 2.58 8.68 0.42
CA ILE A 153 2.90 8.45 1.83
C ILE A 153 2.69 6.98 2.20
N GLY A 154 1.60 6.35 1.74
CA GLY A 154 1.31 4.95 2.06
C GLY A 154 2.36 3.96 1.54
N LYS A 155 3.12 4.31 0.48
CA LYS A 155 4.31 3.55 0.04
C LYS A 155 5.33 3.34 1.18
N GLU A 156 5.41 4.26 2.13
CA GLU A 156 6.32 4.14 3.29
C GLU A 156 5.96 2.97 4.22
N VAL A 157 4.68 2.57 4.32
CA VAL A 157 4.27 1.36 5.06
C VAL A 157 4.90 0.12 4.42
N ILE A 158 4.87 0.05 3.09
CA ILE A 158 5.44 -1.06 2.32
C ILE A 158 6.97 -1.05 2.43
N ARG A 159 7.62 0.12 2.36
CA ARG A 159 9.07 0.27 2.59
C ARG A 159 9.47 -0.19 4.00
N CYS A 160 8.69 0.16 5.02
CA CYS A 160 8.90 -0.29 6.39
C CYS A 160 8.76 -1.82 6.51
N LEU A 161 7.77 -2.42 5.83
CA LEU A 161 7.59 -3.86 5.77
C LEU A 161 8.81 -4.55 5.14
N ALA A 162 9.21 -4.11 3.94
CA ALA A 162 10.37 -4.64 3.22
C ALA A 162 11.64 -4.59 4.07
N ALA A 163 11.93 -3.44 4.68
CA ALA A 163 13.10 -3.27 5.55
C ALA A 163 13.03 -4.10 6.85
N SER A 164 11.84 -4.59 7.23
CA SER A 164 11.65 -5.45 8.39
C SER A 164 11.89 -6.92 8.04
N MET A 165 11.43 -7.34 6.87
CA MET A 165 11.53 -8.70 6.35
C MET A 165 12.89 -8.94 5.65
N CYS A 166 13.98 -8.61 6.33
CA CYS A 166 15.36 -8.88 5.91
C CYS A 166 16.03 -9.92 6.83
N ARG A 167 16.96 -10.70 6.26
CA ARG A 167 17.59 -11.85 6.94
C ARG A 167 18.36 -11.46 8.21
#